data_AF-A0A821FKZ9-F1
#
_entry.id   AF-A0A821FKZ9-F1
#
_cell.length_a   1.000
_cell.length_b   1.000
_cell.length_c   1.000
_cell.angle_alpha   90.00
_cell.angle_beta   90.00
_cell.angle_gamma   90.00
#
_symmetry.space_group_name_H-M   'P 1'
#
loop_
_entity.id
_entity.type
_entity.pdbx_description
1 polymer ?
#
loop_
_entity_poly.entity_id
_entity_poly.type
_entity_poly.pdbx_seq_one_letter_code
_entity_poly.pdbx_strand_id
1 'polypeptide(L)'
;VFDGIENELQQDENNDRNIESIDNEKINDILSLKFSSTYRVEVSYFEIYNEKVRDLLNPNNNHHALKVRENKILGPYVDGLSQLVVTSYQEIETLLIEGNNYRTVASTNMNNESSRSHAVFTLKLTQTLSTEASETQSVKVSKISLVDLAGSERVSKSGIQIEQIRFREGCNINKSLSTLGLVISALATRQSHENNPKSTKKTFVPYRDSVLTWLLKDSLGGNSFTIMLATISPAYDNYEETISTLRYADQAKKIVNHAIINEDEPGKIIRELRNEIDKLRKELADAKAEKSADAKDEKSAEKLNAEIKENEKLMQTITKDWQQRIAETDKISKERHELLEKSGISVCSSGIGLEKDRLYLVNLNPDPALNELLVYYLKPKTSIGRPDASIQQDIELIGVGISPEHCVIEIRNQNQIFLIPLNKSKFE
;
A
#
# COMPACT_ATOMS: atom_id res chain seq x y z
N VAL A 1 -6.83 -20.59 -0.59
CA VAL A 1 -5.39 -20.30 -0.39
C VAL A 1 -5.00 -20.40 1.09
N PHE A 2 -5.92 -20.21 2.05
CA PHE A 2 -5.64 -20.39 3.48
C PHE A 2 -5.83 -21.81 4.05
N ASP A 3 -6.33 -22.78 3.29
CA ASP A 3 -6.45 -24.18 3.75
C ASP A 3 -5.33 -25.12 3.24
N GLY A 4 -4.31 -24.57 2.58
CA GLY A 4 -3.29 -25.37 1.87
C GLY A 4 -1.90 -25.40 2.48
N ILE A 5 -1.64 -24.64 3.54
CA ILE A 5 -0.29 -24.42 4.08
C ILE A 5 -0.01 -25.27 5.35
N GLU A 6 -1.04 -25.88 5.96
CA GLU A 6 -0.86 -26.72 7.16
C GLU A 6 -0.23 -28.10 6.90
N ASN A 7 -0.13 -28.56 5.65
CA ASN A 7 0.24 -29.96 5.36
C ASN A 7 1.70 -30.21 4.94
N GLU A 8 2.56 -29.18 4.84
CA GLU A 8 3.98 -29.36 4.43
C GLU A 8 4.99 -29.29 5.58
N LEU A 9 4.57 -29.01 6.83
CA LEU A 9 5.48 -28.91 7.99
C LEU A 9 5.66 -30.22 8.78
N GLN A 10 5.18 -31.37 8.28
CA GLN A 10 5.23 -32.66 9.00
C GLN A 10 6.15 -33.74 8.38
N GLN A 11 6.97 -33.44 7.36
CA GLN A 11 7.77 -34.48 6.68
C GLN A 11 9.29 -34.44 6.85
N ASP A 12 9.86 -33.50 7.60
CA ASP A 12 11.33 -33.36 7.75
C ASP A 12 11.88 -33.80 9.12
N GLU A 13 11.26 -34.76 9.81
CA GLU A 13 11.76 -35.30 11.09
C GLU A 13 12.76 -36.47 10.96
N ASN A 14 13.12 -36.94 9.76
CA ASN A 14 13.95 -38.15 9.61
C ASN A 14 15.28 -37.92 8.88
N ASN A 15 16.14 -37.05 9.42
CA ASN A 15 17.54 -37.00 9.01
C ASN A 15 18.47 -36.84 10.22
N ASP A 16 18.60 -37.93 10.99
CA ASP A 16 19.68 -38.11 11.95
C ASP A 16 21.04 -38.10 11.23
N ARG A 17 21.81 -37.03 11.45
CA ARG A 17 23.25 -37.01 11.16
C ARG A 17 24.01 -36.54 12.40
N ASN A 18 24.70 -37.51 13.01
CA ASN A 18 25.88 -37.42 13.86
C ASN A 18 26.35 -36.00 14.21
N ILE A 19 25.99 -35.53 15.40
CA ILE A 19 26.64 -34.40 16.07
C ILE A 19 27.45 -34.99 17.23
N GLU A 20 28.77 -34.95 17.07
CA GLU A 20 29.74 -35.25 18.13
C GLU A 20 29.48 -34.37 19.37
N SER A 21 29.73 -34.95 20.55
CA SER A 21 29.41 -34.44 21.88
C SER A 21 29.59 -32.92 22.05
N ILE A 22 28.48 -32.20 21.96
CA ILE A 22 28.36 -30.85 22.51
C ILE A 22 28.17 -31.01 24.02
N ASP A 23 28.96 -30.26 24.82
CA ASP A 23 28.87 -30.21 26.29
C ASP A 23 27.40 -30.14 26.75
N ASN A 24 26.90 -31.23 27.34
CA ASN A 24 25.53 -31.31 27.85
C ASN A 24 25.25 -30.24 28.92
N GLU A 25 26.27 -29.75 29.63
CA GLU A 25 26.13 -28.62 30.56
C GLU A 25 25.77 -27.31 29.83
N LYS A 26 26.42 -27.00 28.70
CA LYS A 26 26.11 -25.80 27.91
C LYS A 26 24.74 -25.90 27.23
N ILE A 27 24.32 -27.10 26.81
CA ILE A 27 22.99 -27.33 26.25
C ILE A 27 21.93 -27.13 27.33
N ASN A 28 22.12 -27.67 28.54
CA ASN A 28 21.19 -27.46 29.64
C ASN A 28 21.13 -25.99 30.07
N ASP A 29 22.27 -25.28 30.05
CA ASP A 29 22.30 -23.83 30.27
C ASP A 29 21.50 -23.08 29.19
N ILE A 30 21.68 -23.40 27.90
CA ILE A 30 20.93 -22.79 26.78
C ILE A 30 19.43 -23.14 26.84
N LEU A 31 19.07 -24.37 27.19
CA LEU A 31 17.69 -24.83 27.33
C LEU A 31 17.00 -24.26 28.59
N SER A 32 17.77 -23.88 29.60
CA SER A 32 17.27 -23.20 30.80
C SER A 32 17.05 -21.69 30.61
N LEU A 33 17.58 -21.11 29.51
CA LEU A 33 17.34 -19.71 29.18
C LEU A 33 15.87 -19.50 28.86
N LYS A 34 15.20 -18.71 29.71
CA LYS A 34 13.87 -18.19 29.38
C LYS A 34 14.02 -17.10 28.32
N PHE A 35 13.47 -17.39 27.16
CA PHE A 35 13.33 -16.42 26.08
C PHE A 35 11.97 -15.73 26.22
N SER A 36 11.96 -14.41 26.19
CA SER A 36 10.73 -13.63 26.02
C SER A 36 10.70 -13.06 24.61
N SER A 37 9.59 -13.30 23.89
CA SER A 37 9.36 -12.74 22.55
C SER A 37 8.23 -11.74 22.61
N THR A 38 8.46 -10.54 22.07
CA THR A 38 7.41 -9.53 21.88
C THR A 38 7.22 -9.28 20.39
N TYR A 39 5.96 -9.15 19.98
CA TYR A 39 5.57 -8.91 18.59
C TYR A 39 4.89 -7.56 18.47
N ARG A 40 5.23 -6.82 17.42
CA ARG A 40 4.64 -5.55 17.06
C ARG A 40 4.23 -5.60 15.60
N VAL A 41 2.99 -5.22 15.31
CA VAL A 41 2.44 -5.25 13.95
C VAL A 41 2.02 -3.84 13.58
N GLU A 42 2.43 -3.42 12.40
CA GLU A 42 2.05 -2.15 11.80
C GLU A 42 1.49 -2.42 10.40
N VAL A 43 0.50 -1.65 9.97
CA VAL A 43 -0.10 -1.76 8.65
C VAL A 43 -0.08 -0.43 7.91
N SER A 44 0.04 -0.50 6.59
CA SER A 44 -0.10 0.65 5.71
C SER A 44 -0.84 0.23 4.46
N TYR A 45 -1.71 1.10 3.93
CA TYR A 45 -2.44 0.83 2.70
C TYR A 45 -2.44 2.06 1.82
N PHE A 46 -2.02 1.91 0.57
CA PHE A 46 -2.06 3.01 -0.39
C PHE A 46 -2.48 2.52 -1.77
N GLU A 47 -3.03 3.43 -2.55
CA GLU A 47 -3.26 3.23 -3.97
C GLU A 47 -2.29 4.03 -4.83
N ILE A 48 -2.00 3.52 -6.01
CA ILE A 48 -1.30 4.22 -7.08
C ILE A 48 -2.28 4.37 -8.24
N TYR A 49 -2.64 5.61 -8.54
CA TYR A 49 -3.48 5.94 -9.68
C TYR A 49 -2.84 7.09 -10.46
N ASN A 50 -2.70 6.92 -11.78
CA ASN A 50 -2.10 7.94 -12.65
C ASN A 50 -0.74 8.45 -12.12
N GLU A 51 0.11 7.52 -11.66
CA GLU A 51 1.43 7.78 -11.06
C GLU A 51 1.41 8.68 -9.81
N LYS A 52 0.25 8.80 -9.16
CA LYS A 52 0.06 9.50 -7.88
C LYS A 52 -0.27 8.49 -6.79
N VAL A 53 0.35 8.68 -5.62
CA VAL A 53 0.11 7.83 -4.46
C VAL A 53 -0.92 8.49 -3.54
N ARG A 54 -1.93 7.74 -3.11
CA ARG A 54 -2.91 8.18 -2.10
C ARG A 54 -2.93 7.19 -0.94
N ASP A 55 -2.94 7.72 0.28
CA ASP A 55 -3.06 6.93 1.50
C ASP A 55 -4.53 6.51 1.68
N LEU A 56 -4.79 5.20 1.73
CA LEU A 56 -6.14 4.65 1.88
C LEU A 56 -6.56 4.54 3.35
N LEU A 57 -5.64 4.74 4.29
CA LEU A 57 -5.93 4.69 5.73
C LEU A 57 -5.99 6.09 6.35
N ASN A 58 -5.57 7.14 5.66
CA ASN A 58 -5.55 8.49 6.22
C ASN A 58 -6.58 9.42 5.55
N PRO A 59 -7.68 9.74 6.24
CA PRO A 59 -8.74 10.60 5.70
C PRO A 59 -8.29 12.04 5.43
N ASN A 60 -7.22 12.52 6.07
CA ASN A 60 -6.77 13.90 5.89
C ASN A 60 -5.92 14.10 4.64
N ASN A 61 -5.40 13.02 4.06
CA ASN A 61 -4.53 13.07 2.87
C ASN A 61 -5.33 13.07 1.55
N ASN A 62 -6.66 13.16 1.62
CA ASN A 62 -7.58 13.01 0.48
C ASN A 62 -7.36 14.01 -0.66
N HIS A 63 -6.80 15.19 -0.37
CA HIS A 63 -6.59 16.25 -1.37
C HIS A 63 -5.18 16.30 -1.97
N HIS A 64 -4.22 15.53 -1.42
CA HIS A 64 -2.81 15.66 -1.81
C HIS A 64 -2.16 14.30 -2.07
N ALA A 65 -1.69 14.11 -3.30
CA ALA A 65 -0.88 12.94 -3.65
C ALA A 65 0.42 12.93 -2.83
N LEU A 66 0.68 11.80 -2.17
CA LEU A 66 1.92 11.56 -1.45
C LEU A 66 3.09 11.47 -2.42
N LYS A 67 4.25 11.97 -2.00
CA LYS A 67 5.46 11.99 -2.83
C LYS A 67 6.28 10.73 -2.58
N VAL A 68 6.66 10.06 -3.66
CA VAL A 68 7.65 8.97 -3.60
C VAL A 68 9.04 9.58 -3.61
N ARG A 69 9.89 9.12 -2.69
CA ARG A 69 11.29 9.54 -2.55
C ARG A 69 12.19 8.32 -2.46
N GLU A 70 13.49 8.49 -2.66
CA GLU A 70 14.47 7.43 -2.49
C GLU A 70 15.60 7.94 -1.60
N ASN A 71 15.82 7.24 -0.50
CA ASN A 71 16.96 7.45 0.37
C ASN A 71 18.05 6.42 0.03
N LYS A 72 19.32 6.78 0.19
CA LYS A 72 20.45 5.89 -0.10
C LYS A 72 20.44 4.60 0.74
N ILE A 73 19.92 4.68 1.96
CA ILE A 73 19.91 3.60 2.95
C ILE A 73 18.57 2.86 2.92
N LEU A 74 17.44 3.57 3.01
CA LEU A 74 16.12 2.94 3.04
C LEU A 74 15.62 2.47 1.66
N GLY A 75 16.20 2.98 0.58
CA GLY A 75 15.64 2.81 -0.76
C GLY A 75 14.38 3.66 -0.99
N PRO A 76 13.52 3.27 -1.96
CA PRO A 76 12.32 4.00 -2.31
C PRO A 76 11.22 3.86 -1.25
N TYR A 77 10.59 4.96 -0.87
CA TYR A 77 9.51 5.02 0.12
C TYR A 77 8.51 6.14 -0.20
N VAL A 78 7.34 6.08 0.43
CA VAL A 78 6.29 7.09 0.29
C VAL A 78 6.35 8.05 1.49
N ASP A 79 6.71 9.32 1.25
CA ASP A 79 6.78 10.33 2.32
C ASP A 79 5.37 10.72 2.78
N GLY A 80 5.12 10.55 4.08
CA GLY A 80 3.84 10.86 4.72
C GLY A 80 2.81 9.74 4.67
N LEU A 81 3.18 8.52 4.23
CA LEU A 81 2.31 7.35 4.31
C LEU A 81 2.10 6.94 5.77
N SER A 82 0.84 6.71 6.14
CA SER A 82 0.47 6.31 7.49
C SER A 82 0.87 4.86 7.76
N GLN A 83 1.47 4.63 8.94
CA GLN A 83 1.75 3.31 9.48
C GLN A 83 0.98 3.17 10.79
N LEU A 84 -0.06 2.33 10.78
CA LEU A 84 -0.99 2.17 11.88
C LEU A 84 -0.66 0.92 12.68
N VAL A 85 -0.60 1.08 14.00
CA VAL A 85 -0.41 -0.04 14.93
C VAL A 85 -1.67 -0.88 14.96
N VAL A 86 -1.50 -2.20 14.92
CA VAL A 86 -2.62 -3.14 15.10
C VAL A 86 -2.28 -4.17 16.16
N THR A 87 -3.30 -4.60 16.90
CA THR A 87 -3.18 -5.56 18.00
C THR A 87 -3.97 -6.84 17.77
N SER A 88 -4.83 -6.88 16.74
CA SER A 88 -5.68 -8.02 16.42
C SER A 88 -5.84 -8.21 14.91
N TYR A 89 -6.22 -9.43 14.51
CA TYR A 89 -6.59 -9.72 13.12
C TYR A 89 -7.82 -8.90 12.69
N GLN A 90 -8.78 -8.72 13.59
CA GLN A 90 -10.02 -7.97 13.34
C GLN A 90 -9.73 -6.51 12.96
N GLU A 91 -8.74 -5.88 13.61
CA GLU A 91 -8.28 -4.54 13.23
C GLU A 91 -7.68 -4.51 11.83
N ILE A 92 -6.85 -5.51 11.47
CA ILE A 92 -6.26 -5.63 10.13
C ILE A 92 -7.37 -5.77 9.08
N GLU A 93 -8.33 -6.66 9.31
CA GLU A 93 -9.46 -6.91 8.43
C GLU A 93 -10.33 -5.65 8.27
N THR A 94 -10.61 -4.95 9.36
CA THR A 94 -11.36 -3.68 9.34
C THR A 94 -10.64 -2.64 8.50
N LEU A 95 -9.33 -2.43 8.71
CA LEU A 95 -8.53 -1.47 7.94
C LEU A 95 -8.45 -1.82 6.45
N LEU A 96 -8.41 -3.11 6.12
CA LEU A 96 -8.43 -3.59 4.74
C LEU A 96 -9.77 -3.29 4.07
N ILE A 97 -10.88 -3.61 4.74
CA ILE A 97 -12.25 -3.33 4.25
C ILE A 97 -12.46 -1.82 4.09
N GLU A 98 -12.12 -1.03 5.10
CA GLU A 98 -12.24 0.43 5.05
C GLU A 98 -11.44 1.04 3.88
N GLY A 99 -10.19 0.62 3.70
CA GLY A 99 -9.37 1.11 2.58
C GLY A 99 -9.92 0.72 1.21
N ASN A 100 -10.51 -0.48 1.09
CA ASN A 100 -11.20 -0.92 -0.13
C ASN A 100 -12.47 -0.12 -0.41
N ASN A 101 -13.26 0.15 0.64
CA ASN A 101 -14.44 0.99 0.54
C ASN A 101 -14.05 2.39 0.10
N TYR A 102 -13.00 2.95 0.69
CA TYR A 102 -12.48 4.26 0.34
C TYR A 102 -12.01 4.35 -1.13
N ARG A 103 -11.29 3.32 -1.62
CA ARG A 103 -10.93 3.18 -3.05
C ARG A 103 -12.17 3.14 -3.97
N THR A 104 -13.24 2.47 -3.54
CA THR A 104 -14.50 2.38 -4.28
C THR A 104 -15.25 3.71 -4.32
N VAL A 105 -15.34 4.44 -3.20
CA VAL A 105 -15.99 5.77 -3.15
C VAL A 105 -15.28 6.78 -4.06
N ALA A 106 -13.94 6.81 -4.03
CA ALA A 106 -13.15 7.64 -4.92
C ALA A 106 -13.50 7.35 -6.40
N SER A 107 -13.65 6.07 -6.75
CA SER A 107 -14.06 5.63 -8.09
C SER A 107 -15.46 6.10 -8.45
N THR A 108 -16.45 5.99 -7.56
CA THR A 108 -17.82 6.46 -7.86
C THR A 108 -17.91 7.96 -8.08
N ASN A 109 -17.02 8.74 -7.46
CA ASN A 109 -16.91 10.18 -7.70
C ASN A 109 -16.12 10.52 -8.99
N MET A 110 -15.36 9.57 -9.56
CA MET A 110 -14.43 9.82 -10.67
C MET A 110 -14.38 8.68 -11.72
N ASN A 111 -15.52 8.23 -12.26
CA ASN A 111 -15.60 7.13 -13.26
C ASN A 111 -14.95 5.80 -12.79
N ASN A 112 -15.01 4.73 -13.60
CA ASN A 112 -14.49 3.39 -13.26
C ASN A 112 -12.96 3.36 -13.02
N GLU A 113 -12.52 3.85 -11.87
CA GLU A 113 -11.13 4.10 -11.43
C GLU A 113 -10.50 2.87 -10.76
N SER A 114 -11.31 2.02 -10.11
CA SER A 114 -10.82 0.86 -9.34
C SER A 114 -10.11 -0.20 -10.20
N SER A 115 -10.56 -0.40 -11.45
CA SER A 115 -9.92 -1.27 -12.45
C SER A 115 -8.58 -0.71 -12.97
N ARG A 116 -8.31 0.57 -12.72
CA ARG A 116 -7.20 1.34 -13.30
C ARG A 116 -6.17 1.81 -12.25
N SER A 117 -6.39 1.48 -10.98
CA SER A 117 -5.47 1.77 -9.88
C SER A 117 -4.83 0.49 -9.36
N HIS A 118 -3.62 0.62 -8.83
CA HIS A 118 -2.95 -0.44 -8.06
C HIS A 118 -3.19 -0.19 -6.59
N ALA A 119 -3.37 -1.22 -5.79
CA ALA A 119 -3.46 -1.11 -4.35
C ALA A 119 -2.37 -1.96 -3.68
N VAL A 120 -1.69 -1.40 -2.68
CA VAL A 120 -0.58 -2.05 -1.98
C VAL A 120 -0.85 -2.01 -0.48
N PHE A 121 -1.30 -3.14 0.06
CA PHE A 121 -1.48 -3.34 1.50
C PHE A 121 -0.22 -3.97 2.07
N THR A 122 0.37 -3.36 3.09
CA THR A 122 1.62 -3.84 3.68
C THR A 122 1.44 -4.07 5.18
N LEU A 123 1.83 -5.26 5.63
CA LEU A 123 1.99 -5.64 7.02
C LEU A 123 3.47 -5.63 7.37
N LYS A 124 3.85 -4.96 8.46
CA LYS A 124 5.20 -4.98 9.02
C LYS A 124 5.15 -5.63 10.38
N LEU A 125 5.82 -6.77 10.50
CA LEU A 125 5.94 -7.53 11.75
C LEU A 125 7.36 -7.36 12.29
N THR A 126 7.45 -6.82 13.50
CA THR A 126 8.69 -6.71 14.27
C THR A 126 8.66 -7.69 15.43
N GLN A 127 9.59 -8.63 15.45
CA GLN A 127 9.82 -9.55 16.56
C GLN A 127 11.03 -9.07 17.34
N THR A 128 10.89 -8.95 18.66
CA THR A 128 12.00 -8.71 19.58
C THR A 128 12.14 -9.89 20.51
N LEU A 129 13.30 -10.53 20.48
CA LEU A 129 13.67 -11.65 21.34
C LEU A 129 14.63 -11.12 22.40
N SER A 130 14.25 -11.27 23.67
CA SER A 130 15.07 -10.93 24.83
C SER A 130 15.41 -12.19 25.62
N THR A 131 16.68 -12.33 26.02
CA THR A 131 17.17 -13.43 26.84
C THR A 131 17.44 -12.93 28.26
N GLU A 132 16.96 -13.62 29.29
CA GLU A 132 17.21 -13.22 30.69
C GLU A 132 18.71 -13.13 31.05
N ALA A 133 19.58 -13.86 30.35
CA ALA A 133 21.02 -13.90 30.60
C ALA A 133 21.87 -12.91 29.77
N SER A 134 21.30 -12.21 28.79
CA SER A 134 22.02 -11.22 27.99
C SER A 134 21.25 -9.91 27.92
N GLU A 135 21.92 -8.79 28.19
CA GLU A 135 21.40 -7.45 27.94
C GLU A 135 21.14 -7.19 26.44
N THR A 136 21.54 -8.11 25.56
CA THR A 136 21.35 -7.98 24.11
C THR A 136 19.97 -8.46 23.69
N GLN A 137 19.21 -7.55 23.06
CA GLN A 137 17.95 -7.87 22.39
C GLN A 137 18.23 -8.12 20.91
N SER A 138 17.70 -9.20 20.36
CA SER A 138 17.72 -9.43 18.91
C SER A 138 16.38 -9.01 18.32
N VAL A 139 16.42 -8.26 17.22
CA VAL A 139 15.23 -7.74 16.54
C VAL A 139 15.20 -8.30 15.13
N LYS A 140 14.05 -8.83 14.71
CA LYS A 140 13.80 -9.27 13.34
C LYS A 140 12.61 -8.51 12.78
N VAL A 141 12.74 -8.05 11.54
CA VAL A 141 11.66 -7.33 10.83
C VAL A 141 11.28 -8.09 9.58
N SER A 142 9.98 -8.30 9.38
CA SER A 142 9.43 -8.86 8.16
C SER A 142 8.37 -7.93 7.60
N LYS A 143 8.33 -7.84 6.26
CA LYS A 143 7.38 -7.03 5.52
C LYS A 143 6.64 -7.93 4.55
N ILE A 144 5.32 -8.02 4.71
CA ILE A 144 4.43 -8.71 3.79
C ILE A 144 3.71 -7.64 3.01
N SER A 145 3.85 -7.65 1.68
CA SER A 145 3.17 -6.71 0.78
C SER A 145 2.21 -7.48 -0.11
N LEU A 146 0.92 -7.20 0.03
CA LEU A 146 -0.15 -7.68 -0.82
C LEU A 146 -0.43 -6.60 -1.87
N VAL A 147 -0.24 -6.96 -3.14
CA VAL A 147 -0.34 -6.03 -4.26
C VAL A 147 -1.48 -6.47 -5.17
N ASP A 148 -2.52 -5.64 -5.25
CA ASP A 148 -3.59 -5.75 -6.23
C ASP A 148 -3.26 -4.83 -7.41
N LEU A 149 -3.03 -5.41 -8.58
CA LEU A 149 -2.62 -4.67 -9.77
C LEU A 149 -3.84 -4.21 -10.56
N ALA A 150 -3.72 -3.06 -11.23
CA ALA A 150 -4.69 -2.64 -12.23
C ALA A 150 -4.85 -3.70 -13.34
N GLY A 151 -5.99 -3.66 -14.03
CA GLY A 151 -6.31 -4.57 -15.12
C GLY A 151 -5.22 -4.61 -16.19
N SER A 152 -4.83 -5.83 -16.60
CA SER A 152 -3.79 -6.04 -17.62
C SER A 152 -4.29 -5.87 -19.05
N GLU A 153 -5.59 -5.66 -19.23
CA GLU A 153 -6.23 -5.54 -20.54
C GLU A 153 -5.80 -4.28 -21.30
N ARG A 154 -5.71 -4.42 -22.62
CA ARG A 154 -5.38 -3.29 -23.48
C ARG A 154 -6.57 -2.33 -23.59
N VAL A 155 -6.32 -1.05 -23.30
CA VAL A 155 -7.30 0.05 -23.36
C VAL A 155 -8.08 0.10 -24.68
N SER A 156 -7.50 -0.37 -25.80
CA SER A 156 -8.15 -0.42 -27.12
C SER A 156 -9.41 -1.29 -27.20
N LYS A 157 -9.60 -2.27 -26.31
CA LYS A 157 -10.77 -3.17 -26.32
C LYS A 157 -11.98 -2.63 -25.54
N SER A 158 -11.82 -1.54 -24.77
CA SER A 158 -12.88 -1.04 -23.87
C SER A 158 -14.01 -0.25 -24.56
N GLY A 159 -14.01 -0.10 -25.88
CA GLY A 159 -15.12 0.48 -26.64
C GLY A 159 -15.43 1.96 -26.39
N ILE A 160 -14.71 2.63 -25.49
CA ILE A 160 -14.95 4.04 -25.14
C ILE A 160 -14.22 4.95 -26.14
N GLN A 161 -14.91 5.33 -27.20
CA GLN A 161 -14.58 6.55 -27.93
C GLN A 161 -14.96 7.75 -27.04
N ILE A 162 -13.97 8.58 -26.63
CA ILE A 162 -14.04 10.06 -26.48
C ILE A 162 -12.77 10.61 -25.76
N GLU A 163 -12.23 11.66 -26.41
CA GLU A 163 -11.34 12.77 -25.99
C GLU A 163 -9.91 12.56 -25.45
N GLN A 164 -9.02 13.42 -25.97
CA GLN A 164 -7.58 13.55 -25.71
C GLN A 164 -7.19 13.66 -24.23
N ILE A 165 -8.12 14.00 -23.34
CA ILE A 165 -7.92 14.04 -21.87
C ILE A 165 -7.83 12.62 -21.29
N ARG A 166 -8.67 11.67 -21.75
CA ARG A 166 -8.58 10.24 -21.39
C ARG A 166 -7.39 9.54 -22.02
N PHE A 167 -6.85 10.08 -23.11
CA PHE A 167 -5.65 9.53 -23.75
C PHE A 167 -4.41 9.68 -22.86
N ARG A 168 -4.22 10.86 -22.24
CA ARG A 168 -3.11 11.07 -21.28
C ARG A 168 -3.27 10.22 -20.01
N GLU A 169 -4.49 10.07 -19.52
CA GLU A 169 -4.82 9.20 -18.38
C GLU A 169 -4.58 7.72 -18.71
N GLY A 170 -5.08 7.23 -19.86
CA GLY A 170 -4.88 5.86 -20.32
C GLY A 170 -3.42 5.50 -20.63
N CYS A 171 -2.63 6.48 -21.12
CA CYS A 171 -1.18 6.34 -21.29
C CYS A 171 -0.47 6.15 -19.94
N ASN A 172 -0.89 6.87 -18.90
CA ASN A 172 -0.27 6.79 -17.57
C ASN A 172 -0.75 5.59 -16.74
N ILE A 173 -2.00 5.14 -16.90
CA ILE A 173 -2.50 3.93 -16.25
C ILE A 173 -1.68 2.72 -16.69
N ASN A 174 -1.54 2.54 -18.01
CA ASN A 174 -0.75 1.45 -18.57
C ASN A 174 0.76 1.63 -18.38
N LYS A 175 1.23 2.83 -18.02
CA LYS A 175 2.66 3.08 -17.82
C LYS A 175 3.21 2.16 -16.74
N SER A 176 2.56 2.10 -15.58
CA SER A 176 2.95 1.24 -14.46
C SER A 176 3.04 -0.25 -14.84
N LEU A 177 2.02 -0.81 -15.48
CA LEU A 177 1.99 -2.21 -15.93
C LEU A 177 2.97 -2.49 -17.07
N SER A 178 3.10 -1.57 -18.03
CA SER A 178 4.06 -1.68 -19.13
C SER A 178 5.49 -1.67 -18.60
N THR A 179 5.80 -0.74 -17.69
CA THR A 179 7.09 -0.68 -17.03
C THR A 179 7.36 -1.92 -16.19
N LEU A 180 6.35 -2.45 -15.48
CA LEU A 180 6.46 -3.73 -14.77
C LEU A 180 6.86 -4.86 -15.73
N GLY A 181 6.26 -4.90 -16.93
CA GLY A 181 6.61 -5.87 -17.96
C GLY A 181 8.05 -5.72 -18.47
N LEU A 182 8.52 -4.48 -18.62
CA LEU A 182 9.91 -4.18 -18.98
C LEU A 182 10.89 -4.60 -17.87
N VAL A 183 10.58 -4.33 -16.62
CA VAL A 183 11.37 -4.76 -15.45
C VAL A 183 11.49 -6.28 -15.40
N ILE A 184 10.37 -6.99 -15.54
CA ILE A 184 10.35 -8.47 -15.54
C ILE A 184 11.17 -9.02 -16.70
N SER A 185 11.00 -8.48 -17.90
CA SER A 185 11.74 -8.91 -19.09
C SER A 185 13.24 -8.66 -18.94
N ALA A 186 13.64 -7.51 -18.38
CA ALA A 186 15.04 -7.17 -18.13
C ALA A 186 15.67 -8.10 -17.09
N LEU A 187 14.94 -8.44 -16.02
CA LEU A 187 15.40 -9.36 -14.98
C LEU A 187 15.53 -10.79 -15.49
N ALA A 188 14.53 -11.29 -16.23
CA ALA A 188 14.59 -12.61 -16.86
C ALA A 188 15.77 -12.75 -17.84
N THR A 189 16.05 -11.69 -18.60
CA THR A 189 17.19 -11.64 -19.54
C THR A 189 18.52 -11.56 -18.80
N ARG A 190 18.60 -10.79 -17.71
CA ARG A 190 19.80 -10.68 -16.87
C ARG A 190 20.24 -12.03 -16.31
N GLN A 191 19.30 -12.84 -15.83
CA GLN A 191 19.60 -14.18 -15.31
C GLN A 191 20.22 -15.09 -16.37
N SER A 192 19.77 -14.95 -17.62
CA SER A 192 20.32 -15.72 -18.75
C SER A 192 21.76 -15.30 -19.09
N HIS A 193 22.13 -14.04 -18.84
CA HIS A 193 23.46 -13.51 -19.11
C HIS A 193 24.46 -13.69 -17.96
N GLU A 194 24.04 -13.68 -16.70
CA GLU A 194 24.93 -13.94 -15.55
C GLU A 194 25.52 -15.37 -15.58
N ASN A 195 24.83 -16.32 -16.22
CA ASN A 195 25.33 -17.68 -16.47
C ASN A 195 26.39 -17.77 -17.58
N ASN A 196 26.73 -16.67 -18.26
CA ASN A 196 27.73 -16.64 -19.31
C ASN A 196 28.94 -15.77 -18.92
N PRO A 197 30.10 -16.37 -18.58
CA PRO A 197 31.28 -15.66 -18.05
C PRO A 197 31.92 -14.66 -19.02
N LYS A 198 31.45 -14.57 -20.28
CA LYS A 198 31.92 -13.59 -21.29
C LYS A 198 31.06 -12.32 -21.38
N SER A 199 29.96 -12.22 -20.62
CA SER A 199 29.05 -11.07 -20.66
C SER A 199 29.44 -10.03 -19.61
N THR A 200 30.06 -8.92 -20.04
CA THR A 200 30.39 -7.76 -19.19
C THR A 200 29.29 -6.70 -19.15
N LYS A 201 28.17 -6.91 -19.87
CA LYS A 201 27.11 -5.89 -20.00
C LYS A 201 26.17 -5.96 -18.80
N LYS A 202 26.25 -4.97 -17.92
CA LYS A 202 25.31 -4.78 -16.80
C LYS A 202 23.93 -4.46 -17.38
N THR A 203 22.98 -5.40 -17.30
CA THR A 203 21.60 -5.18 -17.76
C THR A 203 20.95 -4.10 -16.89
N PHE A 204 20.56 -3.00 -17.51
CA PHE A 204 19.81 -1.94 -16.84
C PHE A 204 18.37 -2.38 -16.62
N VAL A 205 17.86 -2.22 -15.39
CA VAL A 205 16.47 -2.54 -15.02
C VAL A 205 15.72 -1.24 -14.72
N PRO A 206 14.65 -0.90 -15.46
CA PRO A 206 14.01 0.42 -15.43
C PRO A 206 13.03 0.61 -14.26
N TYR A 207 13.44 0.33 -13.02
CA TYR A 207 12.53 0.47 -11.86
C TYR A 207 11.95 1.88 -11.70
N ARG A 208 12.74 2.91 -12.03
CA ARG A 208 12.36 4.32 -11.85
C ARG A 208 11.35 4.82 -12.88
N ASP A 209 11.07 4.04 -13.92
CA ASP A 209 10.21 4.50 -15.02
C ASP A 209 8.74 4.55 -14.60
N SER A 210 8.34 3.87 -13.51
CA SER A 210 7.02 4.02 -12.90
C SER A 210 7.06 4.01 -11.37
N VAL A 211 6.07 4.63 -10.73
CA VAL A 211 5.95 4.64 -9.27
C VAL A 211 5.83 3.22 -8.71
N LEU A 212 5.01 2.38 -9.34
CA LEU A 212 4.79 0.99 -8.92
C LEU A 212 6.10 0.20 -8.91
N THR A 213 6.81 0.17 -10.04
CA THR A 213 8.08 -0.57 -10.15
C THR A 213 9.18 0.01 -9.27
N TRP A 214 9.13 1.30 -8.97
CA TRP A 214 10.10 1.91 -8.08
C TRP A 214 9.86 1.46 -6.63
N LEU A 215 8.62 1.46 -6.16
CA LEU A 215 8.26 0.98 -4.82
C LEU A 215 8.42 -0.54 -4.66
N LEU A 216 8.20 -1.31 -5.73
CA LEU A 216 8.37 -2.78 -5.75
C LEU A 216 9.78 -3.23 -6.15
N LYS A 217 10.76 -2.33 -6.18
CA LYS A 217 12.15 -2.62 -6.55
C LYS A 217 12.74 -3.79 -5.76
N ASP A 218 12.42 -3.88 -4.48
CA ASP A 218 12.92 -4.94 -3.60
C ASP A 218 12.18 -6.28 -3.79
N SER A 219 10.91 -6.23 -4.21
CA SER A 219 10.10 -7.42 -4.52
C SER A 219 10.53 -8.10 -5.82
N LEU A 220 11.10 -7.37 -6.78
CA LEU A 220 11.46 -7.91 -8.10
C LEU A 220 12.98 -7.93 -8.26
N GLY A 221 13.63 -9.04 -7.97
CA GLY A 221 15.09 -9.21 -8.06
C GLY A 221 15.86 -8.68 -6.84
N GLY A 222 15.19 -8.42 -5.72
CA GLY A 222 15.76 -7.91 -4.46
C GLY A 222 15.64 -8.87 -3.29
N ASN A 223 15.55 -8.31 -2.08
CA ASN A 223 15.44 -9.03 -0.81
C ASN A 223 13.97 -9.33 -0.46
N SER A 224 13.37 -10.27 -1.18
CA SER A 224 11.97 -10.62 -0.95
C SER A 224 11.65 -12.05 -1.38
N PHE A 225 10.78 -12.72 -0.65
CA PHE A 225 10.03 -13.87 -1.16
C PHE A 225 8.82 -13.33 -1.93
N THR A 226 8.80 -13.54 -3.24
CA THR A 226 7.78 -12.95 -4.12
C THR A 226 6.98 -14.04 -4.81
N ILE A 227 5.67 -13.95 -4.65
CA ILE A 227 4.69 -14.85 -5.26
C ILE A 227 3.85 -14.01 -6.21
N MET A 228 3.75 -14.45 -7.47
CA MET A 228 2.87 -13.84 -8.45
C MET A 228 1.66 -14.74 -8.69
N LEU A 229 0.45 -14.19 -8.51
CA LEU A 229 -0.80 -14.86 -8.84
C LEU A 229 -1.30 -14.34 -10.20
N ALA A 230 -1.24 -15.20 -11.21
CA ALA A 230 -1.72 -14.90 -12.55
C ALA A 230 -3.19 -15.33 -12.69
N THR A 231 -4.12 -14.38 -12.51
CA THR A 231 -5.56 -14.63 -12.66
C THR A 231 -5.97 -14.58 -14.13
N ILE A 232 -6.67 -15.62 -14.61
CA ILE A 232 -7.09 -15.75 -16.00
C ILE A 232 -8.58 -16.07 -16.10
N SER A 233 -9.19 -15.75 -17.25
CA SER A 233 -10.58 -16.08 -17.53
C SER A 233 -10.66 -17.28 -18.48
N PRO A 234 -11.54 -18.26 -18.22
CA PRO A 234 -11.73 -19.39 -19.14
C PRO A 234 -12.58 -19.02 -20.37
N ALA A 235 -13.15 -17.81 -20.42
CA ALA A 235 -14.04 -17.40 -21.50
C ALA A 235 -13.29 -17.18 -22.82
N TYR A 236 -13.89 -17.63 -23.92
CA TYR A 236 -13.30 -17.51 -25.27
C TYR A 236 -13.00 -16.06 -25.66
N ASP A 237 -13.87 -15.11 -25.30
CA ASP A 237 -13.69 -13.68 -25.61
C ASP A 237 -12.44 -13.07 -24.93
N ASN A 238 -11.94 -13.73 -23.87
CA ASN A 238 -10.74 -13.33 -23.14
C ASN A 238 -9.48 -14.13 -23.54
N TYR A 239 -9.53 -14.90 -24.62
CA TYR A 239 -8.43 -15.77 -25.06
C TYR A 239 -7.09 -15.01 -25.20
N GLU A 240 -7.10 -13.88 -25.90
CA GLU A 240 -5.88 -13.08 -26.13
C GLU A 240 -5.28 -12.51 -24.83
N GLU A 241 -6.12 -12.03 -23.91
CA GLU A 241 -5.65 -11.51 -22.61
C GLU A 241 -5.10 -12.64 -21.74
N THR A 242 -5.78 -13.80 -21.75
CA THR A 242 -5.33 -15.00 -21.03
C THR A 242 -3.95 -15.46 -21.50
N ILE A 243 -3.72 -15.54 -22.82
CA ILE A 243 -2.41 -15.89 -23.38
C ILE A 243 -1.35 -14.84 -23.01
N SER A 244 -1.70 -13.55 -23.03
CA SER A 244 -0.80 -12.46 -22.62
C SER A 244 -0.36 -12.63 -21.15
N THR A 245 -1.31 -12.85 -20.24
CA THR A 245 -1.05 -13.08 -18.81
C THR A 245 -0.19 -14.31 -18.57
N LEU A 246 -0.44 -15.43 -19.27
CA LEU A 246 0.37 -16.65 -19.14
C LEU A 246 1.81 -16.44 -19.62
N ARG A 247 2.02 -15.74 -20.73
CA ARG A 247 3.36 -15.38 -21.21
C ARG A 247 4.10 -14.49 -20.22
N TYR A 248 3.38 -13.56 -19.60
CA TYR A 248 3.93 -12.68 -18.58
C TYR A 248 4.38 -13.47 -17.34
N ALA A 249 3.54 -14.40 -16.86
CA ALA A 249 3.86 -15.29 -15.75
C ALA A 249 5.07 -16.20 -16.06
N ASP A 250 5.20 -16.71 -17.30
CA ASP A 250 6.36 -17.50 -17.72
C ASP A 250 7.68 -16.70 -17.63
N GLN A 251 7.65 -15.40 -17.96
CA GLN A 251 8.83 -14.54 -17.80
C GLN A 251 9.11 -14.23 -16.34
N ALA A 252 8.09 -13.92 -15.55
CA ALA A 252 8.23 -13.63 -14.12
C ALA A 252 8.84 -14.81 -13.36
N LYS A 253 8.49 -16.05 -13.72
CA LYS A 253 9.05 -17.28 -13.16
C LYS A 253 10.59 -17.37 -13.26
N LYS A 254 11.22 -16.67 -14.22
CA LYS A 254 12.67 -16.70 -14.44
C LYS A 254 13.44 -15.75 -13.52
N ILE A 255 12.74 -14.89 -12.77
CA ILE A 255 13.35 -13.93 -11.85
C ILE A 255 13.81 -14.66 -10.60
N VAL A 256 15.04 -14.39 -10.18
CA VAL A 256 15.61 -14.91 -8.93
C VAL A 256 15.79 -13.77 -7.95
N ASN A 257 15.12 -13.88 -6.80
CA ASN A 257 15.30 -12.99 -5.66
C ASN A 257 16.36 -13.56 -4.71
N HIS A 258 16.99 -12.68 -3.93
CA HIS A 258 17.98 -13.04 -2.92
C HIS A 258 17.47 -12.61 -1.54
N ALA A 259 16.53 -13.39 -1.00
CA ALA A 259 15.94 -13.11 0.30
C ALA A 259 16.91 -13.44 1.43
N ILE A 260 17.10 -12.49 2.35
CA ILE A 260 17.93 -12.57 3.55
C ILE A 260 17.10 -12.17 4.77
N ILE A 261 17.48 -12.68 5.95
CA ILE A 261 16.80 -12.35 7.21
C ILE A 261 17.19 -10.92 7.62
N ASN A 262 16.20 -10.07 7.90
CA ASN A 262 16.42 -8.70 8.33
C ASN A 262 16.62 -8.63 9.84
N GLU A 263 17.84 -8.91 10.29
CA GLU A 263 18.25 -8.82 11.69
C GLU A 263 18.75 -7.41 12.03
N ASP A 264 18.26 -6.87 13.15
CA ASP A 264 18.54 -5.53 13.66
C ASP A 264 18.45 -4.43 12.59
N GLU A 265 17.49 -4.57 11.66
CA GLU A 265 17.31 -3.64 10.55
C GLU A 265 17.09 -2.19 11.04
N PRO A 266 16.24 -1.91 12.05
CA PRO A 266 16.07 -0.55 12.54
C PRO A 266 17.35 0.03 13.15
N GLY A 267 18.10 -0.76 13.92
CA GLY A 267 19.37 -0.33 14.53
C GLY A 267 20.44 -0.03 13.49
N LYS A 268 20.55 -0.90 12.46
CA LYS A 268 21.44 -0.68 11.32
C LYS A 268 21.10 0.60 10.56
N ILE A 269 19.83 0.81 10.22
CA ILE A 269 19.39 2.01 9.50
C ILE A 269 19.66 3.27 10.31
N ILE A 270 19.37 3.28 11.62
CA ILE A 270 19.64 4.43 12.50
C ILE A 270 21.15 4.75 12.51
N ARG A 271 22.01 3.74 12.62
CA ARG A 271 23.46 3.92 12.61
C ARG A 271 23.95 4.49 11.28
N GLU A 272 23.47 3.96 10.16
CA GLU A 272 23.85 4.42 8.82
C GLU A 272 23.35 5.85 8.56
N LEU A 273 22.12 6.19 8.96
CA LEU A 273 21.59 7.55 8.85
C LEU A 273 22.39 8.55 9.68
N ARG A 274 22.77 8.19 10.92
CA ARG A 274 23.63 9.03 11.77
C ARG A 274 24.98 9.29 11.11
N ASN A 275 25.63 8.25 10.61
CA ASN A 275 26.91 8.38 9.92
C ASN A 275 26.81 9.27 8.68
N GLU A 276 25.73 9.13 7.89
CA GLU A 276 25.51 9.97 6.70
C GLU A 276 25.21 11.42 7.10
N ILE A 277 24.42 11.66 8.16
CA ILE A 277 24.17 13.01 8.69
C ILE A 277 25.48 13.68 9.12
N ASP A 278 26.33 12.98 9.86
CA ASP A 278 27.61 13.51 10.33
C ASP A 278 28.55 13.83 9.16
N LYS A 279 28.58 12.95 8.15
CA LYS A 279 29.34 13.17 6.91
C LYS A 279 28.84 14.40 6.15
N LEU A 280 27.53 14.50 5.91
CA LEU A 280 26.93 15.63 5.20
C LEU A 280 27.13 16.95 5.97
N ARG A 281 27.04 16.93 7.30
CA ARG A 281 27.32 18.10 8.14
C ARG A 281 28.78 18.55 8.03
N LYS A 282 29.72 17.61 7.95
CA LYS A 282 31.13 17.91 7.72
C LYS A 282 31.37 18.52 6.34
N GLU A 283 30.82 17.91 5.28
CA GLU A 283 30.89 18.46 3.92
C GLU A 283 30.28 19.88 3.84
N LEU A 284 29.19 20.12 4.58
CA LEU A 284 28.55 21.44 4.68
C LEU A 284 29.44 22.46 5.40
N ALA A 285 30.13 22.04 6.46
CA ALA A 285 31.05 22.89 7.20
C ALA A 285 32.29 23.25 6.36
N ASP A 286 32.86 22.26 5.66
CA ASP A 286 34.00 22.46 4.76
C ASP A 286 33.64 23.42 3.62
N ALA A 287 32.49 23.22 2.97
CA ALA A 287 31.99 24.11 1.92
C ALA A 287 31.72 25.55 2.41
N LYS A 288 31.30 25.74 3.67
CA LYS A 288 31.12 27.07 4.28
C LYS A 288 32.45 27.72 4.66
N ALA A 289 33.47 26.94 5.01
CA ALA A 289 34.79 27.43 5.38
C ALA A 289 35.58 27.97 4.17
N GLU A 290 35.36 27.41 2.98
CA GLU A 290 36.05 27.78 1.74
C GLU A 290 35.58 29.08 1.06
N LYS A 291 34.66 29.85 1.68
CA LYS A 291 34.21 31.22 1.31
C LYS A 291 34.49 31.66 -0.14
N SER A 292 33.88 31.00 -1.12
CA SER A 292 33.62 31.58 -2.45
C SER A 292 32.20 32.14 -2.48
N ALA A 293 32.05 33.41 -2.85
CA ALA A 293 30.76 34.10 -2.97
C ALA A 293 30.03 33.76 -4.29
N ASP A 294 30.10 32.49 -4.72
CA ASP A 294 29.47 32.03 -5.96
C ASP A 294 28.10 31.43 -5.68
N ALA A 295 27.08 31.87 -6.44
CA ALA A 295 25.69 31.39 -6.34
C ALA A 295 25.53 29.86 -6.54
N LYS A 296 26.55 29.17 -7.07
CA LYS A 296 26.59 27.71 -7.19
C LYS A 296 26.84 27.02 -5.84
N ASP A 297 27.61 27.64 -4.96
CA ASP A 297 27.95 27.08 -3.65
C ASP A 297 26.78 27.22 -2.67
N GLU A 298 26.00 28.29 -2.79
CA GLU A 298 24.77 28.49 -2.02
C GLU A 298 23.71 27.43 -2.35
N LYS A 299 23.48 27.16 -3.65
CA LYS A 299 22.54 26.11 -4.08
C LYS A 299 23.01 24.69 -3.70
N SER A 300 24.32 24.47 -3.66
CA SER A 300 24.92 23.21 -3.19
C SER A 300 24.71 23.03 -1.68
N ALA A 301 24.96 24.08 -0.89
CA ALA A 301 24.74 24.08 0.55
C ALA A 301 23.26 23.91 0.92
N GLU A 302 22.34 24.54 0.19
CA GLU A 302 20.89 24.34 0.35
C GLU A 302 20.47 22.89 0.10
N LYS A 303 21.00 22.28 -0.97
CA LYS A 303 20.72 20.87 -1.29
C LYS A 303 21.22 19.94 -0.18
N LEU A 304 22.43 20.17 0.31
CA LEU A 304 23.04 19.38 1.38
C LEU A 304 22.26 19.53 2.70
N ASN A 305 21.84 20.74 3.02
CA ASN A 305 21.00 21.01 4.19
C ASN A 305 19.61 20.35 4.08
N ALA A 306 19.03 20.32 2.88
CA ALA A 306 17.77 19.61 2.62
C ALA A 306 17.92 18.10 2.81
N GLU A 307 19.02 17.50 2.33
CA GLU A 307 19.33 16.07 2.51
C GLU A 307 19.57 15.71 3.99
N ILE A 308 20.27 16.57 4.74
CA ILE A 308 20.43 16.41 6.20
C ILE A 308 19.07 16.43 6.89
N LYS A 309 18.22 17.44 6.61
CA LYS A 309 16.90 17.57 7.23
C LYS A 309 16.00 16.38 6.91
N GLU A 310 16.10 15.84 5.69
CA GLU A 310 15.39 14.63 5.29
C GLU A 310 15.88 13.40 6.07
N ASN A 311 17.19 13.18 6.16
CA ASN A 311 17.76 12.08 6.95
C ASN A 311 17.39 12.18 8.44
N GLU A 312 17.39 13.39 9.00
CA GLU A 312 16.94 13.63 10.38
C GLU A 312 15.47 13.29 10.57
N LYS A 313 14.60 13.70 9.65
CA LYS A 313 13.17 13.36 9.67
C LYS A 313 12.95 11.84 9.61
N LEU A 314 13.69 11.14 8.74
CA LEU A 314 13.63 9.69 8.62
C LEU A 314 14.10 9.00 9.92
N MET A 315 15.23 9.44 10.47
CA MET A 315 15.76 8.91 11.72
C MET A 315 14.76 9.12 12.88
N GLN A 316 14.13 10.30 12.98
CA GLN A 316 13.07 10.56 13.96
C GLN A 316 11.87 9.64 13.77
N THR A 317 11.47 9.39 12.52
CA THR A 317 10.35 8.50 12.20
C THR A 317 10.64 7.07 12.62
N ILE A 318 11.86 6.57 12.40
CA ILE A 318 12.27 5.20 12.78
C ILE A 318 12.41 5.08 14.30
N THR A 319 12.98 6.08 14.96
CA THR A 319 13.23 6.08 16.42
C THR A 319 11.98 6.37 17.25
N LYS A 320 10.86 6.68 16.59
CA LYS A 320 9.60 6.99 17.25
C LYS A 320 9.18 5.90 18.23
N ASP A 321 8.85 6.32 19.45
CA ASP A 321 8.45 5.40 20.51
C ASP A 321 7.14 4.68 20.17
N TRP A 322 7.01 3.45 20.67
CA TRP A 322 5.83 2.62 20.42
C TRP A 322 4.54 3.25 20.94
N GLN A 323 4.56 3.91 22.11
CA GLN A 323 3.39 4.60 22.65
C GLN A 323 2.96 5.77 21.77
N GLN A 324 3.94 6.47 21.16
CA GLN A 324 3.64 7.55 20.21
C GLN A 324 2.99 7.00 18.94
N ARG A 325 3.42 5.85 18.43
CA ARG A 325 2.80 5.19 17.27
C ARG A 325 1.36 4.76 17.55
N ILE A 326 1.09 4.22 18.76
CA ILE A 326 -0.28 3.91 19.20
C ILE A 326 -1.13 5.18 19.25
N ALA A 327 -0.65 6.24 19.90
CA ALA A 327 -1.40 7.48 20.03
C ALA A 327 -1.74 8.13 18.67
N GLU A 328 -0.82 8.07 17.70
CA GLU A 328 -1.10 8.51 16.33
C GLU A 328 -2.10 7.63 15.61
N THR A 329 -2.03 6.32 15.82
CA THR A 329 -2.98 5.38 15.27
C THR A 329 -4.39 5.64 15.80
N ASP A 330 -4.53 5.86 17.11
CA ASP A 330 -5.80 6.19 17.76
C ASP A 330 -6.36 7.51 17.22
N LYS A 331 -5.49 8.50 17.01
CA LYS A 331 -5.88 9.79 16.44
C LYS A 331 -6.41 9.64 15.02
N ILE A 332 -5.66 8.97 14.14
CA ILE A 332 -6.07 8.74 12.74
C ILE A 332 -7.37 7.92 12.71
N SER A 333 -7.50 6.91 13.57
CA SER A 333 -8.70 6.08 13.65
C SER A 333 -9.93 6.87 14.06
N LYS A 334 -9.81 7.77 15.04
CA LYS A 334 -10.90 8.69 15.44
C LYS A 334 -11.29 9.63 14.31
N GLU A 335 -10.32 10.29 13.69
CA GLU A 335 -10.57 11.21 12.57
C GLU A 335 -11.22 10.49 11.38
N ARG A 336 -10.81 9.24 11.12
CA ARG A 336 -11.42 8.40 10.06
C ARG A 336 -12.84 8.03 10.40
N HIS A 337 -13.09 7.59 11.63
CA HIS A 337 -14.43 7.24 12.10
C HIS A 337 -15.39 8.42 11.96
N GLU A 338 -14.98 9.61 12.42
CA GLU A 338 -15.78 10.83 12.28
C GLU A 338 -16.04 11.22 10.81
N LEU A 339 -15.07 11.04 9.92
CA LEU A 339 -15.26 11.34 8.50
C LEU A 339 -16.23 10.35 7.86
N LEU A 340 -16.07 9.05 8.14
CA LEU A 340 -16.94 8.02 7.60
C LEU A 340 -18.38 8.21 8.09
N GLU A 341 -18.59 8.51 9.37
CA GLU A 341 -19.91 8.85 9.91
C GLU A 341 -20.52 10.07 9.22
N LYS A 342 -19.75 11.15 9.01
CA LYS A 342 -20.22 12.36 8.31
C LYS A 342 -20.61 12.08 6.86
N SER A 343 -19.89 11.18 6.19
CA SER A 343 -20.18 10.71 4.83
C SER A 343 -21.29 9.64 4.79
N GLY A 344 -21.91 9.31 5.94
CA GLY A 344 -23.00 8.35 6.05
C GLY A 344 -22.57 6.88 6.10
N ILE A 345 -21.26 6.61 6.08
CA ILE A 345 -20.64 5.27 6.00
C ILE A 345 -20.45 4.71 7.41
N SER A 346 -21.09 3.58 7.71
CA SER A 346 -20.88 2.83 8.96
C SER A 346 -19.68 1.90 8.84
N VAL A 347 -18.78 1.92 9.83
CA VAL A 347 -17.77 0.87 10.02
C VAL A 347 -18.14 0.06 11.25
N CYS A 348 -18.34 -1.24 11.08
CA CYS A 348 -18.39 -2.20 12.18
C CYS A 348 -17.30 -3.25 12.00
N SER A 349 -16.63 -3.62 13.10
CA SER A 349 -15.43 -4.47 13.18
C SER A 349 -15.64 -5.95 12.83
N SER A 350 -16.78 -6.34 12.25
CA SER A 350 -17.18 -7.74 12.06
C SER A 350 -18.09 -7.97 10.84
N GLY A 351 -17.97 -7.11 9.82
CA GLY A 351 -18.92 -7.04 8.71
C GLY A 351 -20.03 -6.02 8.99
N ILE A 352 -20.91 -5.82 8.01
CA ILE A 352 -21.98 -4.82 8.05
C ILE A 352 -23.00 -5.21 9.12
N GLY A 353 -22.73 -4.84 10.37
CA GLY A 353 -23.71 -4.82 11.44
C GLY A 353 -24.62 -3.62 11.22
N LEU A 354 -25.67 -3.82 10.42
CA LEU A 354 -26.73 -2.82 10.28
C LEU A 354 -27.30 -2.53 11.67
N GLU A 355 -27.27 -1.27 12.11
CA GLU A 355 -28.04 -0.88 13.28
C GLU A 355 -29.51 -1.23 13.02
N LYS A 356 -30.06 -2.19 13.79
CA LYS A 356 -31.41 -2.76 13.55
C LYS A 356 -32.54 -1.72 13.53
N ASP A 357 -32.29 -0.53 14.07
CA ASP A 357 -33.25 0.56 14.19
C ASP A 357 -32.96 1.77 13.28
N ARG A 358 -32.02 1.67 12.32
CA ARG A 358 -31.76 2.75 11.35
C ARG A 358 -32.02 2.31 9.91
N LEU A 359 -32.64 3.22 9.15
CA LEU A 359 -32.83 3.05 7.72
C LEU A 359 -31.56 3.46 6.99
N TYR A 360 -31.19 2.74 5.95
CA TYR A 360 -29.96 2.97 5.19
C TYR A 360 -30.16 2.63 3.71
N LEU A 361 -29.28 3.14 2.86
CA LEU A 361 -29.09 2.70 1.48
C LEU A 361 -27.81 1.89 1.38
N VAL A 362 -27.77 0.94 0.46
CA VAL A 362 -26.55 0.21 0.08
C VAL A 362 -26.25 0.44 -1.39
N ASN A 363 -24.97 0.46 -1.75
CA ASN A 363 -24.60 0.44 -3.17
C ASN A 363 -24.88 -0.93 -3.79
N LEU A 364 -25.28 -0.91 -5.06
CA LEU A 364 -25.36 -2.07 -5.93
C LEU A 364 -24.32 -1.92 -7.04
N ASN A 365 -23.64 -3.01 -7.35
CA ASN A 365 -22.56 -3.12 -8.31
C ASN A 365 -22.77 -4.37 -9.19
N PRO A 366 -22.41 -4.34 -10.49
CA PRO A 366 -22.41 -5.53 -11.33
C PRO A 366 -21.56 -6.68 -10.80
N ASP A 367 -20.49 -6.39 -10.04
CA ASP A 367 -19.74 -7.39 -9.29
C ASP A 367 -20.39 -7.65 -7.91
N PRO A 368 -20.92 -8.85 -7.64
CA PRO A 368 -21.55 -9.17 -6.36
C PRO A 368 -20.63 -9.03 -5.16
N ALA A 369 -19.31 -9.16 -5.34
CA ALA A 369 -18.33 -8.96 -4.26
C ALA A 369 -18.20 -7.50 -3.84
N LEU A 370 -18.70 -6.56 -4.66
CA LEU A 370 -18.67 -5.12 -4.42
C LEU A 370 -20.04 -4.55 -4.01
N ASN A 371 -21.07 -5.39 -3.93
CA ASN A 371 -22.38 -5.01 -3.37
C ASN A 371 -22.27 -4.73 -1.88
N GLU A 372 -23.12 -3.82 -1.40
CA GLU A 372 -23.28 -3.53 0.04
C GLU A 372 -22.03 -2.96 0.74
N LEU A 373 -20.93 -2.71 0.01
CA LEU A 373 -19.70 -2.13 0.55
C LEU A 373 -19.86 -0.68 1.03
N LEU A 374 -20.83 0.06 0.50
CA LEU A 374 -21.19 1.40 0.90
C LEU A 374 -22.56 1.35 1.55
N VAL A 375 -22.63 1.72 2.82
CA VAL A 375 -23.88 1.90 3.56
C VAL A 375 -24.07 3.38 3.81
N TYR A 376 -25.21 3.95 3.47
CA TYR A 376 -25.56 5.34 3.76
C TYR A 376 -26.73 5.39 4.73
N TYR A 377 -26.51 5.75 5.99
CA TYR A 377 -27.62 5.93 6.94
C TYR A 377 -28.49 7.13 6.56
N LEU A 378 -29.79 6.89 6.54
CA LEU A 378 -30.77 7.93 6.23
C LEU A 378 -31.05 8.77 7.48
N LYS A 379 -30.94 10.08 7.31
CA LYS A 379 -31.39 11.10 8.26
C LYS A 379 -32.90 11.30 8.06
N PRO A 380 -33.63 11.98 8.98
CA PRO A 380 -35.03 12.34 8.75
C PRO A 380 -35.26 13.04 7.40
N LYS A 381 -34.25 13.79 6.95
CA LYS A 381 -34.13 14.34 5.61
C LYS A 381 -32.69 14.20 5.13
N THR A 382 -32.47 13.46 4.05
CA THR A 382 -31.16 13.20 3.45
C THR A 382 -31.12 13.81 2.05
N SER A 383 -30.26 14.79 1.82
CA SER A 383 -30.06 15.41 0.50
C SER A 383 -29.08 14.61 -0.37
N ILE A 384 -29.39 14.48 -1.66
CA ILE A 384 -28.59 13.72 -2.62
C ILE A 384 -28.35 14.56 -3.87
N GLY A 385 -27.10 14.66 -4.29
CA GLY A 385 -26.73 15.48 -5.43
C GLY A 385 -25.22 15.53 -5.68
N ARG A 386 -24.74 16.48 -6.48
CA ARG A 386 -23.29 16.59 -6.79
C ARG A 386 -22.55 17.44 -5.75
N PRO A 387 -21.22 17.29 -5.60
CA PRO A 387 -20.41 18.10 -4.69
C PRO A 387 -20.37 19.60 -5.04
N ASP A 388 -20.68 19.98 -6.29
CA ASP A 388 -20.68 21.37 -6.76
C ASP A 388 -22.02 22.10 -6.53
N ALA A 389 -22.90 21.51 -5.71
CA ALA A 389 -24.17 22.11 -5.32
C ALA A 389 -23.98 23.32 -4.40
N SER A 390 -24.93 24.25 -4.46
CA SER A 390 -24.96 25.42 -3.57
C SER A 390 -25.14 25.03 -2.10
N ILE A 391 -25.75 23.87 -1.86
CA ILE A 391 -25.99 23.29 -0.54
C ILE A 391 -25.18 22.00 -0.46
N GLN A 392 -24.45 21.78 0.63
CA GLN A 392 -23.73 20.53 0.86
C GLN A 392 -24.72 19.36 0.88
N GLN A 393 -24.45 18.33 0.08
CA GLN A 393 -25.29 17.14 -0.01
C GLN A 393 -24.88 16.12 1.06
N ASP A 394 -25.84 15.39 1.61
CA ASP A 394 -25.57 14.31 2.56
C ASP A 394 -24.99 13.07 1.85
N ILE A 395 -25.49 12.77 0.65
CA ILE A 395 -24.96 11.74 -0.25
C ILE A 395 -24.53 12.42 -1.54
N GLU A 396 -23.22 12.50 -1.75
CA GLU A 396 -22.63 13.07 -2.94
C GLU A 396 -22.47 12.01 -4.04
N LEU A 397 -23.08 12.24 -5.20
CA LEU A 397 -23.04 11.37 -6.36
C LEU A 397 -22.57 12.16 -7.59
N ILE A 398 -21.77 11.51 -8.44
CA ILE A 398 -21.30 12.09 -9.70
C ILE A 398 -21.67 11.14 -10.83
N GLY A 399 -22.36 11.66 -11.84
CA GLY A 399 -22.80 10.87 -12.99
C GLY A 399 -23.53 11.70 -14.03
N VAL A 400 -23.60 11.16 -15.25
CA VAL A 400 -24.41 11.76 -16.32
C VAL A 400 -25.87 11.68 -15.91
N GLY A 401 -26.55 12.83 -15.82
CA GLY A 401 -27.96 12.92 -15.39
C GLY A 401 -28.15 13.27 -13.91
N ILE A 402 -27.10 13.23 -13.08
CA ILE A 402 -27.17 13.69 -11.69
C ILE A 402 -27.10 15.22 -11.64
N SER A 403 -28.11 15.84 -11.04
CA SER A 403 -28.19 17.30 -10.85
C SER A 403 -27.44 17.72 -9.58
N PRO A 404 -26.97 18.99 -9.48
CA PRO A 404 -26.32 19.49 -8.27
C PRO A 404 -27.15 19.22 -7.01
N GLU A 405 -28.44 19.53 -7.05
CA GLU A 405 -29.43 19.11 -6.06
C GLU A 405 -30.38 18.15 -6.78
N HIS A 406 -30.18 16.84 -6.62
CA HIS A 406 -30.84 15.82 -7.44
C HIS A 406 -32.15 15.33 -6.82
N CYS A 407 -32.10 14.89 -5.57
CA CYS A 407 -33.28 14.45 -4.84
C CYS A 407 -33.06 14.55 -3.33
N VAL A 408 -34.14 14.36 -2.60
CA VAL A 408 -34.13 14.27 -1.15
C VAL A 408 -34.87 13.02 -0.73
N ILE A 409 -34.31 12.28 0.21
CA ILE A 409 -35.01 11.23 0.91
C ILE A 409 -35.58 11.79 2.21
N GLU A 410 -36.89 11.71 2.38
CA GLU A 410 -37.58 12.08 3.62
C GLU A 410 -38.12 10.82 4.31
N ILE A 411 -37.77 10.64 5.58
CA ILE A 411 -38.38 9.62 6.44
C ILE A 411 -39.58 10.26 7.14
N ARG A 412 -40.78 9.77 6.84
CA ARG A 412 -42.03 10.23 7.47
C ARG A 412 -42.55 9.20 8.46
N ASN A 413 -43.62 9.57 9.19
CA ASN A 413 -44.24 8.75 10.24
C ASN A 413 -44.35 7.27 9.82
N GLN A 414 -44.01 6.36 10.75
CA GLN A 414 -43.97 4.90 10.53
C GLN A 414 -42.88 4.40 9.56
N ASN A 415 -41.69 5.03 9.55
CA ASN A 415 -40.54 4.62 8.72
C ASN A 415 -40.83 4.58 7.21
N GLN A 416 -41.78 5.40 6.74
CA GLN A 416 -42.07 5.52 5.31
C GLN A 416 -41.00 6.39 4.64
N ILE A 417 -40.31 5.83 3.66
CA ILE A 417 -39.24 6.50 2.90
C ILE A 417 -39.84 7.12 1.64
N PHE A 418 -39.69 8.43 1.50
CA PHE A 418 -40.11 9.17 0.30
C PHE A 418 -38.88 9.68 -0.43
N LEU A 419 -38.69 9.22 -1.67
CA LEU A 419 -37.70 9.79 -2.58
C LEU A 419 -38.35 10.93 -3.36
N ILE A 420 -37.90 12.15 -3.11
CA ILE A 420 -38.48 13.36 -3.68
C ILE A 420 -37.47 13.95 -4.67
N PRO A 421 -37.70 13.88 -6.00
CA PRO A 421 -36.83 14.53 -6.97
C PRO A 421 -36.86 16.05 -6.77
N LEU A 422 -35.68 16.67 -6.89
CA LEU A 422 -35.53 18.12 -6.97
C LEU A 422 -35.35 18.51 -8.44
N ASN A 423 -35.99 19.61 -8.88
CA ASN A 423 -35.94 20.11 -10.26
C ASN A 423 -36.36 19.08 -11.34
N LYS A 424 -35.99 19.28 -12.61
CA LYS A 424 -36.27 18.37 -13.75
C LYS A 424 -35.45 17.06 -13.69
N SER A 425 -35.06 16.61 -12.51
CA SER A 425 -34.37 15.32 -12.32
C SER A 425 -35.28 14.21 -12.82
N LYS A 426 -34.88 13.54 -13.90
CA LYS A 426 -35.53 12.32 -14.37
C LYS A 426 -34.87 11.15 -13.68
N PHE A 427 -35.66 10.35 -12.98
CA PHE A 427 -35.29 8.97 -12.70
C PHE A 427 -35.62 8.19 -13.98
N GLU A 428 -34.61 7.77 -14.72
CA GLU A 428 -34.78 6.75 -15.77
C GLU A 428 -34.69 5.35 -15.15
#